data_AF-A0A495ZNT0-F1
#
_entry.id   AF-A0A495ZNT0-F1
#
_cell.length_a   1.000
_cell.length_b   1.000
_cell.length_c   1.000
_cell.angle_alpha   90.00
_cell.angle_beta   90.00
_cell.angle_gamma   90.00
#
_symmetry.space_group_name_H-M   'P 1'
#
loop_
_entity.id
_entity.type
_entity.pdbx_description
1 polymer ?
#
loop_
_entity_poly.entity_id
_entity_poly.type
_entity_poly.pdbx_seq_one_letter_code
_entity_poly.pdbx_strand_id
1 'polypeptide(L)'
;MIYFLRRLHVSRFAFRCLQAQTILLFLIATTTLFGDVYRIKKGDTLLISVIGQPEYTHSAQVREDGRISYFGGDLDVAGQTVETVNQQIREFLVSEGLVRNPVVMVSPVLQENGVFVGGAVKLPGRYPISPETDIGLYRAIALAGGMAENADHQVVQLIRTDVPDTVETYDLSPTHPYRDIRVNVNDLVFVMSLSTVEVQGQVQTPGTFFIRDQISIEEALARAGGPTQEADLTAMVKVEMNGNLSEFNRSEQFWRSTPKVGTSRSLSNGDVLFVPNVFKVEPIYVTGYVRTPGAQRVRGPLNLSQAVALGGGFEASANREEVLIHRRDGTTVEVPFRPDPTDGATQPVLLYPGDILEVKKKFQVNWGLVSTFAYILIGGISLIVNLTN
;
A
#
# COMPACT_ATOMS: atom_id res chain seq x y z
N MET A 1 16.08 82.09 18.24
CA MET A 1 15.18 81.15 17.54
C MET A 1 13.74 81.62 17.71
N ILE A 2 13.51 82.83 17.22
CA ILE A 2 12.26 83.57 17.10
C ILE A 2 12.12 83.67 15.59
N TYR A 3 11.18 82.95 14.96
CA TYR A 3 10.70 83.12 13.56
C TYR A 3 10.01 81.81 13.13
N PHE A 4 8.81 81.51 13.63
CA PHE A 4 7.74 80.83 12.86
C PHE A 4 6.43 80.66 13.66
N LEU A 5 6.02 81.67 14.42
CA LEU A 5 4.68 81.71 15.04
C LEU A 5 3.95 82.94 14.51
N ARG A 6 3.47 82.87 13.27
CA ARG A 6 2.48 83.81 12.77
C ARG A 6 1.66 83.20 11.64
N ARG A 7 0.34 83.33 11.81
CA ARG A 7 -0.76 82.99 10.88
C ARG A 7 -1.14 81.51 10.76
N LEU A 8 -2.10 81.12 11.60
CA LEU A 8 -3.31 80.46 11.10
C LEU A 8 -4.46 80.85 12.04
N HIS A 9 -5.18 81.89 11.63
CA HIS A 9 -6.44 82.27 12.25
C HIS A 9 -7.50 81.31 11.72
N VAL A 10 -7.51 80.08 12.24
CA VAL A 10 -8.58 79.12 11.96
C VAL A 10 -9.83 79.66 12.64
N SER A 11 -10.82 80.07 11.85
CA SER A 11 -12.04 80.66 12.39
C SER A 11 -12.74 79.64 13.29
N ARG A 12 -13.36 80.11 14.38
CA ARG A 12 -14.22 79.29 15.25
C ARG A 12 -15.34 78.55 14.48
N PHE A 13 -15.62 78.99 13.25
CA PHE A 13 -16.55 78.37 12.33
C PHE A 13 -15.98 77.10 11.67
N ALA A 14 -14.71 77.12 11.26
CA ALA A 14 -14.04 75.97 10.65
C ALA A 14 -13.87 74.80 11.63
N PHE A 15 -13.63 75.07 12.92
CA PHE A 15 -13.53 74.03 13.95
C PHE A 15 -14.90 73.41 14.29
N ARG A 16 -15.98 74.21 14.24
CA ARG A 16 -17.36 73.70 14.40
C ARG A 16 -17.83 72.89 13.21
N CYS A 17 -17.41 73.24 11.99
CA CYS A 17 -17.72 72.48 10.77
C CYS A 17 -16.96 71.14 10.73
N LEU A 18 -15.69 71.13 11.15
CA LEU A 18 -14.89 69.90 11.23
C LEU A 18 -15.41 68.96 12.33
N GLN A 19 -15.81 69.48 13.50
CA GLN A 19 -16.46 68.67 14.55
C GLN A 19 -17.84 68.13 14.12
N ALA A 20 -18.65 68.93 13.41
CA ALA A 20 -19.95 68.49 12.90
C ALA A 20 -19.80 67.41 11.80
N GLN A 21 -18.79 67.53 10.92
CA GLN A 21 -18.48 66.50 9.92
C GLN A 21 -17.96 65.20 10.54
N THR A 22 -17.14 65.26 11.59
CA THR A 22 -16.69 64.05 12.29
C THR A 22 -17.82 63.36 13.08
N ILE A 23 -18.77 64.12 13.65
CA ILE A 23 -19.93 63.53 14.33
C ILE A 23 -20.91 62.93 13.33
N LEU A 24 -21.09 63.55 12.14
CA LEU A 24 -21.90 63.00 11.06
C LEU A 24 -21.27 61.74 10.44
N LEU A 25 -19.95 61.69 10.29
CA LEU A 25 -19.22 60.47 9.86
C LEU A 25 -19.27 59.35 10.90
N PHE A 26 -19.32 59.68 12.20
CA PHE A 26 -19.50 58.69 13.27
C PHE A 26 -20.96 58.20 13.38
N LEU A 27 -21.95 59.01 12.98
CA LEU A 27 -23.36 58.62 12.93
C LEU A 27 -23.71 57.76 11.70
N ILE A 28 -22.96 57.88 10.60
CA ILE A 28 -23.13 57.08 9.37
C ILE A 28 -22.34 55.77 9.43
N ALA A 29 -21.30 55.68 10.28
CA ALA A 29 -20.48 54.48 10.42
C ALA A 29 -21.10 53.37 11.30
N THR A 30 -22.24 53.61 11.95
CA THR A 30 -22.92 52.61 12.81
C THR A 30 -23.93 51.73 12.09
N THR A 31 -24.20 51.93 10.80
CA THR A 31 -25.14 51.11 10.04
C THR A 31 -24.43 50.30 8.96
N THR A 32 -23.79 49.20 9.36
CA THR A 32 -23.67 47.93 8.58
C THR A 32 -22.81 46.94 9.36
N LEU A 33 -23.28 46.55 10.54
CA LEU A 33 -23.02 45.22 11.09
C LEU A 33 -24.37 44.50 11.12
N PHE A 34 -24.98 44.33 9.94
CA PHE A 34 -25.98 43.29 9.78
C PHE A 34 -25.19 41.98 9.73
N GLY A 35 -25.03 41.34 10.88
CA GLY A 35 -24.89 39.89 10.87
C GLY A 35 -26.12 39.36 10.14
N ASP A 36 -25.93 38.51 9.13
CA ASP A 36 -27.04 37.95 8.36
C ASP A 36 -27.98 37.22 9.32
N VAL A 37 -29.09 37.87 9.66
CA VAL A 37 -30.12 37.28 10.51
C VAL A 37 -30.76 36.16 9.71
N TYR A 38 -30.69 34.94 10.23
CA TYR A 38 -31.27 33.78 9.57
C TYR A 38 -32.75 34.03 9.28
N ARG A 39 -33.11 33.88 8.01
CA ARG A 39 -34.49 33.93 7.54
C ARG A 39 -34.92 32.52 7.19
N ILE A 40 -36.07 32.14 7.71
CA ILE A 40 -36.66 30.82 7.50
C ILE A 40 -36.92 30.63 6.01
N LYS A 41 -36.51 29.47 5.49
CA LYS A 41 -36.66 29.10 4.09
C LYS A 41 -37.73 28.02 3.95
N LYS A 42 -38.26 27.88 2.73
CA LYS A 42 -39.11 26.76 2.37
C LYS A 42 -38.34 25.45 2.55
N GLY A 43 -38.99 24.42 3.06
CA GLY A 43 -38.36 23.13 3.36
C GLY A 43 -37.70 23.04 4.74
N ASP A 44 -37.46 24.17 5.44
CA ASP A 44 -36.96 24.16 6.82
C ASP A 44 -37.93 23.38 7.71
N THR A 45 -37.39 22.66 8.69
CA THR A 45 -38.19 22.09 9.79
C THR A 45 -37.99 22.97 11.01
N LEU A 46 -39.07 23.42 11.63
CA LEU A 46 -39.03 24.25 12.84
C LEU A 46 -39.46 23.40 14.03
N LEU A 47 -38.60 23.31 15.05
CA LEU A 47 -38.99 22.81 16.36
C LEU A 47 -39.58 23.96 17.16
N ILE A 48 -40.86 23.86 17.48
CA ILE A 48 -41.60 24.83 18.27
C ILE A 48 -41.74 24.24 19.67
N SER A 49 -41.05 24.82 20.65
CA SER A 49 -41.11 24.40 22.04
C SER A 49 -41.84 25.43 22.89
N VAL A 50 -42.86 24.99 23.63
CA VAL A 50 -43.57 25.82 24.60
C VAL A 50 -43.14 25.40 25.99
N ILE A 51 -42.34 26.24 26.64
CA ILE A 51 -41.71 25.91 27.92
C ILE A 51 -42.77 25.72 29.00
N GLY A 52 -42.71 24.59 29.69
CA GLY A 52 -43.68 24.20 30.72
C GLY A 52 -44.98 23.59 30.20
N GLN A 53 -45.14 23.48 28.87
CA GLN A 53 -46.33 22.93 28.22
C GLN A 53 -45.94 22.03 27.04
N PRO A 54 -45.41 20.83 27.31
CA PRO A 54 -44.94 19.90 26.28
C PRO A 54 -46.04 19.47 25.31
N GLU A 55 -47.32 19.53 25.70
CA GLU A 55 -48.48 19.24 24.85
C GLU A 55 -48.60 20.18 23.64
N TYR A 56 -47.98 21.36 23.70
CA TYR A 56 -47.87 22.31 22.58
C TYR A 56 -46.50 22.28 21.90
N THR A 57 -45.57 21.42 22.33
CA THR A 57 -44.29 21.28 21.64
C THR A 57 -44.45 20.42 20.38
N HIS A 58 -44.16 20.97 19.20
CA HIS A 58 -44.35 20.28 17.92
C HIS A 58 -43.25 20.62 16.90
N SER A 59 -42.98 19.69 15.99
CA SER A 59 -42.11 19.90 14.84
C SER A 59 -42.95 20.14 13.59
N ALA A 60 -42.74 21.25 12.91
CA ALA A 60 -43.49 21.62 11.72
C ALA A 60 -42.56 21.95 10.55
N GLN A 61 -42.82 21.36 9.38
CA GLN A 61 -42.07 21.65 8.15
C GLN A 61 -42.70 22.85 7.41
N VAL A 62 -41.86 23.77 6.94
CA VAL A 62 -42.26 24.90 6.10
C VAL A 62 -42.61 24.36 4.71
N ARG A 63 -43.90 24.43 4.36
CA ARG A 63 -44.43 23.93 3.10
C ARG A 63 -44.01 24.84 1.92
N GLU A 64 -44.26 24.38 0.70
CA GLU A 64 -43.95 25.12 -0.54
C GLU A 64 -44.66 26.48 -0.66
N ASP A 65 -45.81 26.62 0.00
CA ASP A 65 -46.56 27.88 0.10
C ASP A 65 -45.96 28.87 1.11
N GLY A 66 -44.88 28.49 1.81
CA GLY A 66 -44.20 29.32 2.82
C GLY A 66 -44.82 29.26 4.21
N ARG A 67 -45.85 28.42 4.41
CA ARG A 67 -46.58 28.31 5.68
C ARG A 67 -46.24 27.03 6.44
N ILE A 68 -46.46 27.05 7.76
CA ILE A 68 -46.46 25.85 8.62
C ILE A 68 -47.87 25.56 9.12
N SER A 69 -48.18 24.28 9.32
CA SER A 69 -49.38 23.86 10.04
C SER A 69 -49.03 23.63 11.51
N TYR A 70 -49.73 24.31 12.41
CA TYR A 70 -49.50 24.20 13.86
C TYR A 70 -50.85 24.24 14.59
N PHE A 71 -51.23 23.12 15.21
CA PHE A 71 -52.51 22.94 15.93
C PHE A 71 -53.76 23.39 15.15
N GLY A 72 -53.82 23.06 13.85
CA GLY A 72 -54.96 23.39 12.99
C GLY A 72 -54.96 24.81 12.42
N GLY A 73 -54.00 25.66 12.81
CA GLY A 73 -53.72 26.94 12.19
C GLY A 73 -52.64 26.85 11.12
N ASP A 74 -52.75 27.70 10.10
CA ASP A 74 -51.71 27.92 9.09
C ASP A 74 -51.00 29.24 9.37
N LEU A 75 -49.69 29.20 9.63
CA LEU A 75 -48.88 30.37 9.96
C LEU A 75 -47.88 30.63 8.83
N ASP A 76 -47.86 31.85 8.29
CA ASP A 76 -46.84 32.28 7.32
C ASP A 76 -45.51 32.56 8.02
N VAL A 77 -44.44 31.91 7.56
CA VAL A 77 -43.14 31.93 8.24
C VAL A 77 -41.95 32.10 7.28
N ALA A 78 -42.13 31.81 5.99
CA ALA A 78 -41.02 31.92 5.02
C ALA A 78 -40.57 33.37 4.83
N GLY A 79 -39.26 33.58 4.78
CA GLY A 79 -38.63 34.91 4.68
C GLY A 79 -38.61 35.73 5.98
N GLN A 80 -39.34 35.28 7.01
CA GLN A 80 -39.34 35.88 8.34
C GLN A 80 -38.13 35.43 9.16
N THR A 81 -37.82 36.18 10.22
CA THR A 81 -36.79 35.80 11.19
C THR A 81 -37.39 34.87 12.24
N VAL A 82 -36.54 34.06 12.88
CA VAL A 82 -36.97 33.16 13.98
C VAL A 82 -37.70 33.94 15.09
N GLU A 83 -37.25 35.16 15.38
CA GLU A 83 -37.86 36.01 16.41
C GLU A 83 -39.26 36.49 16.02
N THR A 84 -39.48 36.82 14.74
CA THR A 84 -40.81 37.17 14.23
C THR A 84 -41.76 35.99 14.36
N VAL A 85 -41.29 34.79 14.01
CA VAL A 85 -42.09 33.56 14.09
C VAL A 85 -42.37 33.15 15.54
N ASN A 86 -41.42 33.34 16.46
CA ASN A 86 -41.64 33.18 17.91
C ASN A 86 -42.84 33.99 18.38
N GLN A 87 -42.85 35.29 18.04
CA GLN A 87 -43.91 36.20 18.46
C GLN A 87 -45.26 35.84 17.81
N GLN A 88 -45.26 35.48 16.53
CA GLN A 88 -46.47 35.07 15.81
C GLN A 88 -47.10 33.81 16.42
N ILE A 89 -46.30 32.81 16.78
CA ILE A 89 -46.79 31.58 17.45
C ILE A 89 -47.29 31.90 18.86
N ARG A 90 -46.61 32.80 19.58
CA ARG A 90 -47.05 33.25 20.91
C ARG A 90 -48.43 33.89 20.86
N GLU A 91 -48.65 34.78 19.90
CA GLU A 91 -49.93 35.46 19.69
C GLU A 91 -51.01 34.47 19.27
N PHE A 92 -50.70 33.53 18.38
CA PHE A 92 -51.62 32.47 17.96
C PHE A 92 -52.09 31.60 19.13
N LEU A 93 -51.19 31.15 20.01
CA LEU A 93 -51.55 30.35 21.18
C LEU A 93 -52.47 31.09 22.16
N VAL A 94 -52.30 32.41 22.29
CA VAL A 94 -53.15 33.26 23.14
C VAL A 94 -54.50 33.54 22.49
N SER A 95 -54.52 33.86 21.19
CA SER A 95 -55.76 34.20 20.47
C SER A 95 -56.71 33.01 20.35
N GLU A 96 -56.17 31.81 20.15
CA GLU A 96 -56.94 30.56 20.12
C GLU A 96 -57.33 30.06 21.52
N GLY A 97 -56.96 30.77 22.59
CA GLY A 97 -57.29 30.41 23.97
C GLY A 97 -56.61 29.13 24.46
N LEU A 98 -55.58 28.66 23.76
CA LEU A 98 -54.82 27.45 24.09
C LEU A 98 -53.93 27.68 25.31
N VAL A 99 -53.24 28.84 25.35
CA VAL A 99 -52.27 29.17 26.40
C VAL A 99 -52.36 30.64 26.80
N ARG A 100 -52.38 30.95 28.10
CA ARG A 100 -52.51 32.33 28.59
C ARG A 100 -51.21 33.16 28.55
N ASN A 101 -50.07 32.56 28.89
CA ASN A 101 -48.78 33.25 28.87
C ASN A 101 -47.67 32.29 28.39
N PRO A 102 -47.67 31.94 27.10
CA PRO A 102 -46.70 30.99 26.57
C PRO A 102 -45.30 31.63 26.50
N VAL A 103 -44.30 30.83 26.85
CA VAL A 103 -42.89 31.09 26.55
C VAL A 103 -42.52 30.16 25.40
N VAL A 104 -42.43 30.71 24.19
CA VAL A 104 -42.20 29.96 22.95
C VAL A 104 -40.73 30.10 22.56
N MET A 105 -40.12 28.98 22.19
CA MET A 105 -38.81 28.91 21.56
C MET A 105 -38.95 28.15 20.25
N VAL A 106 -38.72 28.85 19.14
CA VAL A 106 -38.61 28.27 17.80
C VAL A 106 -37.14 28.13 17.47
N SER A 107 -36.76 26.94 17.05
CA SER A 107 -35.43 26.66 16.55
C SER A 107 -35.54 25.93 15.22
N PRO A 108 -34.86 26.39 14.15
CA PRO A 108 -34.76 25.59 12.94
C PRO A 108 -34.02 24.29 13.25
N VAL A 109 -34.69 23.17 13.03
CA VAL A 109 -34.05 21.87 12.94
C VAL A 109 -33.34 21.86 11.61
N LEU A 110 -32.03 22.08 11.65
CA LEU A 110 -31.18 21.86 10.50
C LEU A 110 -31.22 20.36 10.22
N GLN A 111 -32.10 19.95 9.29
CA GLN A 111 -31.85 18.73 8.56
C GLN A 111 -30.54 18.98 7.84
N GLU A 112 -29.48 18.41 8.40
CA GLU A 112 -28.25 18.27 7.66
C GLU A 112 -28.65 17.45 6.43
N ASN A 113 -28.89 18.10 5.30
CA ASN A 113 -29.09 17.45 4.02
C ASN A 113 -27.72 17.33 3.40
N GLY A 114 -27.33 16.12 3.04
CA GLY A 114 -25.97 15.88 2.59
C GLY A 114 -25.81 14.51 1.97
N VAL A 115 -24.82 14.40 1.10
CA VAL A 115 -24.31 13.11 0.63
C VAL A 115 -23.25 12.63 1.61
N PHE A 116 -23.26 11.34 1.93
CA PHE A 116 -22.18 10.73 2.68
C PHE A 116 -21.14 10.23 1.70
N VAL A 117 -19.88 10.65 1.87
CA VAL A 117 -18.77 10.16 1.05
C VAL A 117 -17.80 9.42 1.98
N GLY A 118 -17.60 8.13 1.72
CA GLY A 118 -16.81 7.23 2.56
C GLY A 118 -15.90 6.30 1.76
N GLY A 119 -15.15 5.47 2.48
CA GLY A 119 -14.17 4.55 1.91
C GLY A 119 -12.83 5.22 1.64
N ALA A 120 -12.18 4.88 0.53
CA ALA A 120 -10.85 5.35 0.13
C ALA A 120 -10.88 6.78 -0.44
N VAL A 121 -11.29 7.75 0.37
CA VAL A 121 -11.23 9.19 0.08
C VAL A 121 -10.38 9.89 1.13
N LYS A 122 -9.86 11.09 0.83
CA LYS A 122 -8.98 11.80 1.77
C LYS A 122 -9.69 12.28 3.02
N LEU A 123 -10.93 12.76 2.88
CA LEU A 123 -11.74 13.28 3.96
C LEU A 123 -13.10 12.57 3.93
N PRO A 124 -13.25 11.40 4.56
CA PRO A 124 -14.55 10.75 4.66
C PRO A 124 -15.47 11.57 5.58
N GLY A 125 -16.76 11.62 5.24
CA GLY A 125 -17.73 12.33 6.04
C GLY A 125 -18.96 12.76 5.25
N ARG A 126 -19.77 13.58 5.91
CA ARG A 126 -20.99 14.11 5.32
C ARG A 126 -20.73 15.47 4.69
N TYR A 127 -21.17 15.62 3.45
CA TYR A 127 -21.02 16.85 2.69
C TYR A 127 -22.38 17.47 2.46
N PRO A 128 -22.64 18.69 2.96
CA PRO A 128 -23.94 19.31 2.85
C PRO A 128 -24.24 19.59 1.38
N ILE A 129 -25.43 19.17 0.93
CA ILE A 129 -25.93 19.45 -0.40
C ILE A 129 -27.35 19.99 -0.26
N SER A 130 -27.68 21.05 -0.99
CA SER A 130 -29.05 21.56 -1.03
C SER A 130 -29.86 20.72 -2.02
N PRO A 131 -31.13 20.39 -1.72
CA PRO A 131 -32.03 19.74 -2.68
C PRO A 131 -32.15 20.48 -4.02
N GLU A 132 -31.89 21.79 -4.03
CA GLU A 132 -31.95 22.63 -5.23
C GLU A 132 -30.62 22.65 -6.03
N THR A 133 -29.54 22.07 -5.49
CA THR A 133 -28.22 22.08 -6.15
C THR A 133 -27.92 20.71 -6.75
N ASP A 134 -27.90 20.64 -8.08
CA ASP A 134 -27.43 19.46 -8.80
C ASP A 134 -25.92 19.26 -8.54
N ILE A 135 -25.56 18.14 -7.91
CA ILE A 135 -24.17 17.73 -7.70
C ILE A 135 -23.95 16.35 -8.33
N GLY A 136 -22.87 16.25 -9.11
CA GLY A 136 -22.40 14.99 -9.69
C GLY A 136 -21.46 14.23 -8.77
N LEU A 137 -21.35 12.91 -8.98
CA LEU A 137 -20.52 11.98 -8.21
C LEU A 137 -19.05 12.42 -8.12
N TYR A 138 -18.47 12.84 -9.24
CA TYR A 138 -17.09 13.38 -9.27
C TYR A 138 -16.91 14.59 -8.36
N ARG A 139 -17.91 15.49 -8.32
CA ARG A 139 -17.86 16.68 -7.47
C ARG A 139 -18.04 16.32 -6.01
N ALA A 140 -18.90 15.36 -5.68
CA ALA A 140 -19.03 14.85 -4.31
C ALA A 140 -17.69 14.28 -3.79
N ILE A 141 -17.00 13.48 -4.60
CA ILE A 141 -15.67 12.93 -4.25
C ILE A 141 -14.61 14.05 -4.18
N ALA A 142 -14.69 15.07 -5.05
CA ALA A 142 -13.80 16.22 -5.00
C ALA A 142 -13.97 17.05 -3.71
N LEU A 143 -15.20 17.22 -3.22
CA LEU A 143 -15.48 17.86 -1.93
C LEU A 143 -14.85 17.07 -0.77
N ALA A 144 -14.76 15.74 -0.90
CA ALA A 144 -14.04 14.86 0.03
C ALA A 144 -12.51 14.90 -0.11
N GLY A 145 -11.95 15.88 -0.82
CA GLY A 145 -10.51 16.02 -1.07
C GLY A 145 -9.96 15.11 -2.18
N GLY A 146 -10.85 14.43 -2.91
CA GLY A 146 -10.51 13.43 -3.91
C GLY A 146 -10.31 12.03 -3.33
N MET A 147 -10.04 11.08 -4.23
CA MET A 147 -9.73 9.70 -3.87
C MET A 147 -8.37 9.60 -3.15
N ALA A 148 -8.24 8.62 -2.27
CA ALA A 148 -6.98 8.26 -1.61
C ALA A 148 -6.05 7.51 -2.58
N GLU A 149 -4.77 7.37 -2.22
CA GLU A 149 -3.77 6.68 -3.05
C GLU A 149 -4.06 5.18 -3.24
N ASN A 150 -4.66 4.55 -2.23
CA ASN A 150 -5.07 3.15 -2.25
C ASN A 150 -6.51 2.96 -2.77
N ALA A 151 -7.12 3.96 -3.39
CA ALA A 151 -8.48 3.86 -3.88
C ALA A 151 -8.58 3.03 -5.17
N ASP A 152 -9.60 2.19 -5.28
CA ASP A 152 -9.93 1.55 -6.55
C ASP A 152 -10.85 2.45 -7.38
N HIS A 153 -10.26 3.15 -8.35
CA HIS A 153 -10.98 4.05 -9.23
C HIS A 153 -12.03 3.32 -10.10
N GLN A 154 -11.93 1.99 -10.25
CA GLN A 154 -12.88 1.20 -11.03
C GLN A 154 -14.13 0.79 -10.25
N VAL A 155 -14.08 0.86 -8.92
CA VAL A 155 -15.13 0.35 -8.06
C VAL A 155 -15.55 1.43 -7.08
N VAL A 156 -16.38 2.36 -7.59
CA VAL A 156 -17.08 3.35 -6.78
C VAL A 156 -18.54 2.96 -6.67
N GLN A 157 -19.01 2.75 -5.45
CA GLN A 157 -20.38 2.36 -5.16
C GLN A 157 -21.20 3.58 -4.80
N LEU A 158 -22.37 3.72 -5.43
CA LEU A 158 -23.40 4.69 -5.10
C LEU A 158 -24.61 3.92 -4.57
N ILE A 159 -24.88 4.12 -3.29
CA ILE A 159 -25.96 3.46 -2.57
C ILE A 159 -27.06 4.49 -2.37
N ARG A 160 -28.19 4.24 -3.02
CA ARG A 160 -29.36 5.13 -3.03
C ARG A 160 -30.22 4.86 -1.79
N THR A 161 -30.59 5.89 -1.04
CA THR A 161 -31.41 5.73 0.17
C THR A 161 -32.92 5.80 -0.08
N ASP A 162 -33.33 6.37 -1.21
CA ASP A 162 -34.72 6.48 -1.65
C ASP A 162 -35.26 5.15 -2.20
N VAL A 163 -34.38 4.31 -2.75
CA VAL A 163 -34.70 2.96 -3.22
C VAL A 163 -33.90 1.93 -2.41
N PRO A 164 -34.53 1.16 -1.51
CA PRO A 164 -33.84 0.14 -0.73
C PRO A 164 -33.07 -0.83 -1.62
N ASP A 165 -31.87 -1.23 -1.18
CA ASP A 165 -31.01 -2.27 -1.79
C ASP A 165 -30.46 -1.97 -3.20
N THR A 166 -30.50 -0.71 -3.66
CA THR A 166 -29.86 -0.34 -4.94
C THR A 166 -28.41 0.10 -4.74
N VAL A 167 -27.47 -0.74 -5.14
CA VAL A 167 -26.04 -0.45 -5.19
C VAL A 167 -25.59 -0.33 -6.65
N GLU A 168 -25.31 0.88 -7.09
CA GLU A 168 -24.78 1.16 -8.43
C GLU A 168 -23.25 1.20 -8.37
N THR A 169 -22.56 0.48 -9.24
CA THR A 169 -21.08 0.50 -9.31
C THR A 169 -20.61 1.23 -10.56
N TYR A 170 -19.67 2.15 -10.38
CA TYR A 170 -19.14 3.01 -11.43
C TYR A 170 -17.61 2.95 -11.50
N ASP A 171 -17.08 2.88 -12.73
CA ASP A 171 -15.66 3.07 -13.03
C ASP A 171 -15.40 4.54 -13.34
N LEU A 172 -14.65 5.21 -12.47
CA LEU A 172 -14.24 6.62 -12.57
C LEU A 172 -12.75 6.76 -12.94
N SER A 173 -12.15 5.71 -13.51
CA SER A 173 -10.76 5.75 -13.98
C SER A 173 -10.56 6.79 -15.09
N PRO A 174 -9.38 7.41 -15.21
CA PRO A 174 -9.11 8.41 -16.24
C PRO A 174 -9.28 7.90 -17.69
N THR A 175 -9.23 6.58 -17.89
CA THR A 175 -9.42 5.93 -19.18
C THR A 175 -10.89 5.80 -19.58
N HIS A 176 -11.82 5.90 -18.61
CA HIS A 176 -13.25 5.85 -18.86
C HIS A 176 -13.80 7.25 -19.19
N PRO A 177 -14.73 7.35 -20.16
CA PRO A 177 -15.33 8.63 -20.50
C PRO A 177 -16.12 9.19 -19.31
N TYR A 178 -16.00 10.50 -19.10
CA TYR A 178 -16.74 11.21 -18.07
C TYR A 178 -18.24 10.96 -18.22
N ARG A 179 -18.90 10.60 -17.10
CA ARG A 179 -20.36 10.46 -16.99
C ARG A 179 -20.85 11.39 -15.90
N ASP A 180 -21.87 12.18 -16.23
CA ASP A 180 -22.55 13.03 -15.25
C ASP A 180 -23.54 12.19 -14.42
N ILE A 181 -23.00 11.50 -13.41
CA ILE A 181 -23.78 10.68 -12.48
C ILE A 181 -24.24 11.58 -11.35
N ARG A 182 -25.55 11.81 -11.23
CA ARG A 182 -26.12 12.68 -10.20
C ARG A 182 -26.20 11.96 -8.85
N VAL A 183 -25.88 12.68 -7.77
CA VAL A 183 -26.08 12.20 -6.38
C VAL A 183 -27.26 12.93 -5.75
N ASN A 184 -28.07 12.20 -5.00
CA ASN A 184 -29.24 12.70 -4.29
C ASN A 184 -28.90 12.99 -2.83
N VAL A 185 -29.79 13.72 -2.16
CA VAL A 185 -29.71 13.95 -0.72
C VAL A 185 -29.78 12.59 0.01
N ASN A 186 -28.88 12.40 0.97
CA ASN A 186 -28.71 11.19 1.78
C ASN A 186 -28.11 9.97 1.07
N ASP A 187 -27.75 10.08 -0.21
CA ASP A 187 -26.98 9.03 -0.87
C ASP A 187 -25.66 8.73 -0.16
N LEU A 188 -25.24 7.49 -0.26
CA LEU A 188 -23.96 7.00 0.23
C LEU A 188 -23.04 6.71 -0.96
N VAL A 189 -22.02 7.53 -1.12
CA VAL A 189 -20.91 7.32 -2.05
C VAL A 189 -19.79 6.60 -1.31
N PHE A 190 -19.47 5.38 -1.73
CA PHE A 190 -18.43 4.57 -1.11
C PHE A 190 -17.36 4.20 -2.14
N VAL A 191 -16.13 4.67 -1.92
CA VAL A 191 -14.98 4.34 -2.78
C VAL A 191 -14.26 3.12 -2.21
N MET A 192 -14.16 2.04 -2.97
CA MET A 192 -13.47 0.83 -2.50
C MET A 192 -11.96 1.05 -2.38
N SER A 193 -11.33 0.32 -1.46
CA SER A 193 -9.87 0.30 -1.33
C SER A 193 -9.29 -0.87 -2.11
N LEU A 194 -8.11 -0.67 -2.69
CA LEU A 194 -7.27 -1.74 -3.22
C LEU A 194 -6.71 -2.57 -2.06
N SER A 195 -6.64 -3.87 -2.29
CA SER A 195 -5.87 -4.82 -1.50
C SER A 195 -4.37 -4.57 -1.64
N THR A 196 -3.56 -5.22 -0.81
CA THR A 196 -2.09 -5.08 -0.87
C THR A 196 -1.38 -6.42 -0.88
N VAL A 197 -0.23 -6.47 -1.53
CA VAL A 197 0.74 -7.56 -1.42
C VAL A 197 2.10 -6.98 -1.15
N GLU A 198 2.92 -7.69 -0.40
CA GLU A 198 4.27 -7.25 -0.09
C GLU A 198 5.30 -8.10 -0.83
N VAL A 199 6.28 -7.45 -1.45
CA VAL A 199 7.41 -8.15 -2.09
C VAL A 199 8.69 -7.72 -1.39
N GLN A 200 9.39 -8.69 -0.81
CA GLN A 200 10.62 -8.49 -0.04
C GLN A 200 11.79 -9.28 -0.61
N GLY A 201 13.01 -8.88 -0.23
CA GLY A 201 14.24 -9.60 -0.55
C GLY A 201 14.92 -9.09 -1.81
N GLN A 202 15.41 -10.00 -2.66
CA GLN A 202 16.25 -9.71 -3.82
C GLN A 202 15.45 -9.29 -5.06
N VAL A 203 14.78 -8.15 -4.95
CA VAL A 203 14.11 -7.45 -6.05
C VAL A 203 14.63 -6.02 -6.15
N GLN A 204 14.44 -5.36 -7.30
CA GLN A 204 14.97 -4.01 -7.50
C GLN A 204 14.35 -2.98 -6.55
N THR A 205 13.03 -3.07 -6.37
CA THR A 205 12.28 -2.17 -5.49
C THR A 205 11.40 -3.01 -4.55
N PRO A 206 11.93 -3.43 -3.39
CA PRO A 206 11.13 -4.09 -2.37
C PRO A 206 10.06 -3.12 -1.81
N GLY A 207 8.89 -3.65 -1.46
CA GLY A 207 7.83 -2.85 -0.86
C GLY A 207 6.44 -3.45 -1.01
N THR A 208 5.44 -2.65 -0.63
CA THR A 208 4.03 -3.00 -0.74
C THR A 208 3.44 -2.47 -2.05
N PHE A 209 2.63 -3.28 -2.72
CA PHE A 209 1.99 -2.95 -3.97
C PHE A 209 0.48 -3.13 -3.88
N PHE A 210 -0.27 -2.16 -4.39
CA PHE A 210 -1.73 -2.21 -4.42
C PHE A 210 -2.24 -3.13 -5.52
N ILE A 211 -3.19 -4.00 -5.18
CA ILE A 211 -3.82 -4.97 -6.07
C ILE A 211 -5.34 -4.94 -5.85
N ARG A 212 -6.13 -5.46 -6.79
CA ARG A 212 -7.59 -5.57 -6.58
C ARG A 212 -7.92 -6.80 -5.74
N ASP A 213 -7.83 -7.95 -6.38
CA ASP A 213 -8.15 -9.24 -5.75
C ASP A 213 -6.90 -10.09 -5.59
N GLN A 214 -6.28 -10.43 -6.72
CA GLN A 214 -5.11 -11.29 -6.79
C GLN A 214 -4.20 -10.87 -7.95
N ILE A 215 -2.90 -11.09 -7.80
CA ILE A 215 -1.93 -10.96 -8.89
C ILE A 215 -1.05 -12.19 -8.99
N SER A 216 -0.46 -12.41 -10.15
CA SER A 216 0.55 -13.47 -10.31
C SER A 216 1.87 -13.08 -9.63
N ILE A 217 2.68 -14.07 -9.23
CA ILE A 217 4.03 -13.84 -8.72
C ILE A 217 4.87 -13.08 -9.76
N GLU A 218 4.71 -13.41 -11.04
CA GLU A 218 5.38 -12.75 -12.15
C GLU A 218 5.06 -11.26 -12.23
N GLU A 219 3.78 -10.92 -12.09
CA GLU A 219 3.33 -9.53 -12.05
C GLU A 219 3.83 -8.81 -10.80
N ALA A 220 3.82 -9.48 -9.64
CA ALA A 220 4.37 -8.93 -8.40
C ALA A 220 5.85 -8.57 -8.55
N LEU A 221 6.65 -9.49 -9.12
CA LEU A 221 8.06 -9.25 -9.42
C LEU A 221 8.24 -8.11 -10.43
N ALA A 222 7.41 -8.05 -11.48
CA ALA A 222 7.46 -6.97 -12.46
C ALA A 222 7.18 -5.60 -11.83
N ARG A 223 6.17 -5.51 -10.94
CA ARG A 223 5.86 -4.29 -10.18
C ARG A 223 6.99 -3.91 -9.20
N ALA A 224 7.70 -4.90 -8.67
CA ALA A 224 8.91 -4.71 -7.87
C ALA A 224 10.18 -4.40 -8.70
N GLY A 225 10.04 -4.13 -10.01
CA GLY A 225 11.15 -3.79 -10.92
C GLY A 225 11.97 -5.00 -11.40
N GLY A 226 11.51 -6.21 -11.10
CA GLY A 226 12.18 -7.47 -11.42
C GLY A 226 13.16 -7.95 -10.33
N PRO A 227 13.64 -9.20 -10.44
CA PRO A 227 14.64 -9.74 -9.52
C PRO A 227 16.03 -9.13 -9.76
N THR A 228 16.85 -9.06 -8.70
CA THR A 228 18.27 -8.67 -8.82
C THR A 228 19.12 -9.84 -9.36
N GLN A 229 20.38 -9.59 -9.70
CA GLN A 229 21.31 -10.66 -10.13
C GLN A 229 21.62 -11.68 -9.03
N GLU A 230 21.36 -11.31 -7.78
CA GLU A 230 21.59 -12.12 -6.59
C GLU A 230 20.33 -12.87 -6.14
N ALA A 231 19.21 -12.71 -6.85
CA ALA A 231 17.94 -13.33 -6.50
C ALA A 231 17.92 -14.83 -6.80
N ASP A 232 17.48 -15.63 -5.85
CA ASP A 232 17.22 -17.05 -6.05
C ASP A 232 15.73 -17.29 -6.31
N LEU A 233 15.38 -17.41 -7.59
CA LEU A 233 14.01 -17.66 -8.04
C LEU A 233 13.56 -19.12 -7.84
N THR A 234 14.48 -20.03 -7.48
CA THR A 234 14.17 -21.45 -7.24
C THR A 234 13.69 -21.72 -5.81
N ALA A 235 13.86 -20.75 -4.92
CA ALA A 235 13.55 -20.88 -3.50
C ALA A 235 12.65 -19.75 -2.98
N MET A 236 11.84 -19.13 -3.83
CA MET A 236 10.92 -18.07 -3.39
C MET A 236 9.89 -18.62 -2.40
N VAL A 237 9.53 -17.83 -1.41
CA VAL A 237 8.57 -18.23 -0.39
C VAL A 237 7.41 -17.24 -0.39
N LYS A 238 6.19 -17.75 -0.51
CA LYS A 238 4.98 -16.97 -0.20
C LYS A 238 4.57 -17.26 1.23
N VAL A 239 4.36 -16.21 1.99
CA VAL A 239 3.76 -16.22 3.32
C VAL A 239 2.34 -15.70 3.16
N GLU A 240 1.36 -16.56 3.42
CA GLU A 240 -0.05 -16.15 3.44
C GLU A 240 -0.39 -15.47 4.77
N MET A 241 -1.45 -14.65 4.78
CA MET A 241 -1.88 -13.93 5.99
C MET A 241 -2.24 -14.87 7.16
N ASN A 242 -2.61 -16.12 6.88
CA ASN A 242 -2.89 -17.16 7.87
C ASN A 242 -1.61 -17.79 8.48
N GLY A 243 -0.42 -17.38 8.03
CA GLY A 243 0.88 -17.91 8.44
C GLY A 243 1.35 -19.14 7.66
N ASN A 244 0.60 -19.60 6.66
CA ASN A 244 1.00 -20.72 5.81
C ASN A 244 2.14 -20.29 4.88
N LEU A 245 3.12 -21.18 4.77
CA LEU A 245 4.26 -21.01 3.88
C LEU A 245 4.10 -21.91 2.66
N SER A 246 4.31 -21.34 1.48
CA SER A 246 4.40 -22.10 0.24
C SER A 246 5.69 -21.74 -0.48
N GLU A 247 6.51 -22.77 -0.75
CA GLU A 247 7.74 -22.62 -1.51
C GLU A 247 7.45 -22.74 -3.01
N PHE A 248 8.04 -21.83 -3.79
CA PHE A 248 7.92 -21.77 -5.24
C PHE A 248 9.27 -21.98 -5.88
N ASN A 249 9.41 -23.12 -6.55
CA ASN A 249 10.57 -23.42 -7.38
C ASN A 249 10.31 -23.03 -8.83
N ARG A 250 11.01 -21.99 -9.30
CA ARG A 250 11.07 -21.63 -10.73
C ARG A 250 12.45 -21.98 -11.29
N SER A 251 12.59 -23.16 -11.88
CA SER A 251 13.77 -23.50 -12.68
C SER A 251 13.80 -22.71 -13.99
N GLU A 252 14.99 -22.40 -14.53
CA GLU A 252 15.16 -21.64 -15.79
C GLU A 252 14.41 -22.24 -17.00
N GLN A 253 14.09 -23.55 -16.98
CA GLN A 253 13.29 -24.23 -18.01
C GLN A 253 11.84 -23.70 -18.11
N PHE A 254 11.37 -22.94 -17.13
CA PHE A 254 10.05 -22.32 -17.10
C PHE A 254 9.87 -21.24 -18.18
N TRP A 255 10.88 -20.42 -18.47
CA TRP A 255 10.79 -19.41 -19.54
C TRP A 255 10.65 -20.02 -20.94
N ARG A 256 10.96 -21.32 -21.08
CA ARG A 256 10.90 -22.06 -22.34
C ARG A 256 9.61 -22.88 -22.51
N SER A 257 8.75 -22.99 -21.50
CA SER A 257 7.54 -23.82 -21.58
C SER A 257 6.31 -23.08 -21.07
N THR A 258 5.25 -23.08 -21.89
CA THR A 258 3.95 -22.52 -21.55
C THR A 258 3.41 -23.22 -20.30
N PRO A 259 3.03 -22.49 -19.23
CA PRO A 259 2.67 -23.12 -17.96
C PRO A 259 1.42 -24.00 -18.09
N LYS A 260 1.48 -25.24 -17.59
CA LYS A 260 0.27 -26.04 -17.33
C LYS A 260 -0.51 -25.41 -16.19
N VAL A 261 -1.74 -25.01 -16.49
CA VAL A 261 -2.77 -24.50 -15.58
C VAL A 261 -3.02 -25.53 -14.46
N GLY A 262 -3.01 -25.12 -13.19
CA GLY A 262 -3.55 -25.96 -12.11
C GLY A 262 -3.04 -25.80 -10.66
N THR A 263 -1.98 -25.05 -10.38
CA THR A 263 -1.63 -24.67 -8.99
C THR A 263 -1.73 -23.16 -8.87
N SER A 264 -2.54 -22.68 -7.92
CA SER A 264 -2.80 -21.26 -7.69
C SER A 264 -1.50 -20.55 -7.31
N ARG A 265 -0.81 -19.97 -8.31
CA ARG A 265 0.43 -19.20 -8.17
C ARG A 265 0.13 -17.70 -8.12
N SER A 266 -0.90 -17.34 -7.37
CA SER A 266 -1.32 -15.97 -7.17
C SER A 266 -1.04 -15.53 -5.73
N LEU A 267 -0.75 -14.25 -5.57
CA LEU A 267 -0.70 -13.54 -4.32
C LEU A 267 -2.07 -12.89 -4.09
N SER A 268 -2.63 -13.07 -2.90
CA SER A 268 -3.88 -12.45 -2.45
C SER A 268 -3.60 -11.34 -1.45
N ASN A 269 -4.64 -10.61 -1.07
CA ASN A 269 -4.53 -9.53 -0.08
C ASN A 269 -3.80 -9.98 1.21
N GLY A 270 -2.76 -9.24 1.59
CA GLY A 270 -1.93 -9.49 2.76
C GLY A 270 -0.82 -10.53 2.58
N ASP A 271 -0.70 -11.17 1.40
CA ASP A 271 0.38 -12.11 1.15
C ASP A 271 1.73 -11.40 1.02
N VAL A 272 2.78 -12.03 1.55
CA VAL A 272 4.17 -11.59 1.43
C VAL A 272 4.93 -12.56 0.52
N LEU A 273 5.52 -12.05 -0.55
CA LEU A 273 6.46 -12.78 -1.40
C LEU A 273 7.89 -12.44 -0.97
N PHE A 274 8.60 -13.41 -0.41
CA PHE A 274 10.00 -13.29 -0.08
C PHE A 274 10.88 -13.92 -1.17
N VAL A 275 11.79 -13.11 -1.72
CA VAL A 275 12.77 -13.52 -2.73
C VAL A 275 14.14 -13.65 -2.06
N PRO A 276 14.65 -14.86 -1.80
CA PRO A 276 15.93 -15.02 -1.13
C PRO A 276 17.12 -14.63 -2.01
N ASN A 277 18.27 -14.48 -1.36
CA ASN A 277 19.55 -14.29 -2.03
C ASN A 277 20.21 -15.66 -2.31
N VAL A 278 20.75 -15.83 -3.52
CA VAL A 278 21.56 -16.98 -3.96
C VAL A 278 22.72 -17.24 -2.99
N PHE A 279 23.23 -16.23 -2.29
CA PHE A 279 24.36 -16.34 -1.37
C PHE A 279 24.07 -17.04 -0.04
N LYS A 280 22.84 -17.50 0.23
CA LYS A 280 22.58 -18.47 1.31
C LYS A 280 22.91 -19.92 0.93
N VAL A 281 23.29 -20.18 -0.32
CA VAL A 281 23.73 -21.50 -0.77
C VAL A 281 25.21 -21.66 -0.40
N GLU A 282 25.52 -22.65 0.45
CA GLU A 282 26.89 -22.96 0.85
C GLU A 282 27.77 -23.23 -0.38
N PRO A 283 29.00 -22.68 -0.45
CA PRO A 283 29.88 -22.97 -1.57
C PRO A 283 30.26 -24.45 -1.58
N ILE A 284 30.66 -24.95 -2.75
CA ILE A 284 31.48 -26.16 -2.79
C ILE A 284 32.93 -25.76 -2.54
N TYR A 285 33.72 -26.62 -1.92
CA TYR A 285 35.14 -26.34 -1.69
C TYR A 285 35.96 -27.23 -2.59
N VAL A 286 36.76 -26.64 -3.47
CA VAL A 286 37.71 -27.40 -4.30
C VAL A 286 39.09 -27.26 -3.69
N THR A 287 39.68 -28.36 -3.23
CA THR A 287 40.92 -28.38 -2.45
C THR A 287 41.90 -29.43 -2.98
N GLY A 288 43.15 -29.37 -2.49
CA GLY A 288 44.22 -30.28 -2.90
C GLY A 288 44.94 -29.80 -4.17
N TYR A 289 45.31 -30.75 -5.04
CA TYR A 289 46.18 -30.54 -6.20
C TYR A 289 45.41 -30.03 -7.43
N VAL A 290 44.74 -28.90 -7.26
CA VAL A 290 44.12 -28.10 -8.32
C VAL A 290 44.86 -26.77 -8.45
N ARG A 291 44.76 -26.10 -9.60
CA ARG A 291 45.53 -24.87 -9.83
C ARG A 291 45.08 -23.69 -8.97
N THR A 292 43.77 -23.56 -8.73
CA THR A 292 43.18 -22.50 -7.93
C THR A 292 42.24 -23.10 -6.89
N PRO A 293 42.77 -23.62 -5.77
CA PRO A 293 41.94 -24.14 -4.68
C PRO A 293 41.15 -23.00 -4.02
N GLY A 294 39.95 -23.31 -3.55
CA GLY A 294 39.10 -22.34 -2.89
C GLY A 294 37.62 -22.69 -2.90
N ALA A 295 36.83 -21.82 -2.27
CA ALA A 295 35.38 -21.90 -2.26
C ALA A 295 34.82 -21.44 -3.62
N GLN A 296 34.02 -22.30 -4.26
CA GLN A 296 33.35 -22.02 -5.52
C GLN A 296 31.84 -21.90 -5.28
N ARG A 297 31.29 -20.72 -5.58
CA ARG A 297 29.85 -20.43 -5.42
C ARG A 297 29.12 -20.82 -6.69
N VAL A 298 28.13 -21.72 -6.56
CA VAL A 298 27.50 -22.40 -7.71
C VAL A 298 25.98 -22.37 -7.59
N ARG A 299 25.28 -22.23 -8.72
CA ARG A 299 23.81 -22.06 -8.79
C ARG A 299 23.02 -23.38 -8.76
N GLY A 300 23.66 -24.50 -8.43
CA GLY A 300 23.05 -25.83 -8.47
C GLY A 300 24.09 -26.96 -8.38
N PRO A 301 23.64 -28.22 -8.47
CA PRO A 301 24.54 -29.37 -8.42
C PRO A 301 25.49 -29.37 -9.61
N LEU A 302 26.76 -29.70 -9.36
CA LEU A 302 27.81 -29.73 -10.37
C LEU A 302 28.31 -31.14 -10.63
N ASN A 303 28.72 -31.41 -11.86
CA ASN A 303 29.52 -32.60 -12.10
C ASN A 303 31.00 -32.37 -11.73
N LEU A 304 31.73 -33.47 -11.56
CA LEU A 304 33.14 -33.46 -11.18
C LEU A 304 34.01 -32.62 -12.14
N SER A 305 33.75 -32.73 -13.46
CA SER A 305 34.46 -31.98 -14.51
C SER A 305 34.30 -30.47 -14.37
N GLN A 306 33.09 -30.01 -14.12
CA GLN A 306 32.77 -28.60 -13.90
C GLN A 306 33.41 -28.08 -12.61
N ALA A 307 33.35 -28.86 -11.52
CA ALA A 307 33.94 -28.47 -10.25
C ALA A 307 35.47 -28.31 -10.36
N VAL A 308 36.16 -29.26 -11.02
CA VAL A 308 37.61 -29.15 -11.26
C VAL A 308 37.96 -27.98 -12.18
N ALA A 309 37.13 -27.72 -13.20
CA ALA A 309 37.33 -26.58 -14.10
C ALA A 309 37.23 -25.23 -13.35
N LEU A 310 36.27 -25.10 -12.42
CA LEU A 310 36.17 -23.94 -11.54
C LEU A 310 37.39 -23.79 -10.61
N GLY A 311 37.99 -24.91 -10.20
CA GLY A 311 39.28 -24.96 -9.48
C GLY A 311 40.51 -24.70 -10.36
N GLY A 312 40.34 -24.18 -11.59
CA GLY A 312 41.45 -23.87 -12.50
C GLY A 312 42.06 -25.08 -13.20
N GLY A 313 41.45 -26.25 -13.06
CA GLY A 313 41.93 -27.53 -13.57
C GLY A 313 42.91 -28.24 -12.62
N PHE A 314 43.30 -29.46 -13.01
CA PHE A 314 44.28 -30.26 -12.27
C PHE A 314 45.69 -29.66 -12.32
N GLU A 315 46.41 -29.77 -11.21
CA GLU A 315 47.86 -29.56 -11.18
C GLU A 315 48.60 -30.73 -11.85
N ALA A 316 49.84 -30.52 -12.29
CA ALA A 316 50.63 -31.54 -12.98
C ALA A 316 50.87 -32.80 -12.13
N SER A 317 50.99 -32.63 -10.80
CA SER A 317 51.18 -33.73 -9.84
C SER A 317 49.88 -34.27 -9.25
N ALA A 318 48.71 -33.90 -9.78
CA ALA A 318 47.42 -34.35 -9.27
C ALA A 318 47.16 -35.83 -9.58
N ASN A 319 46.54 -36.55 -8.64
CA ASN A 319 45.96 -37.86 -8.89
C ASN A 319 44.59 -37.69 -9.55
N ARG A 320 44.43 -38.17 -10.78
CA ARG A 320 43.15 -38.11 -11.51
C ARG A 320 42.28 -39.35 -11.28
N GLU A 321 42.86 -40.42 -10.76
CA GLU A 321 42.16 -41.69 -10.54
C GLU A 321 41.47 -41.72 -9.17
N GLU A 322 41.94 -40.90 -8.23
CA GLU A 322 41.46 -40.83 -6.86
C GLU A 322 41.10 -39.39 -6.53
N VAL A 323 39.82 -39.06 -6.70
CA VAL A 323 39.26 -37.78 -6.28
C VAL A 323 38.23 -38.04 -5.19
N LEU A 324 38.39 -37.39 -4.05
CA LEU A 324 37.53 -37.60 -2.89
C LEU A 324 36.46 -36.51 -2.82
N ILE A 325 35.22 -36.92 -2.59
CA ILE A 325 34.11 -36.03 -2.28
C ILE A 325 33.72 -36.26 -0.83
N HIS A 326 33.97 -35.29 0.02
CA HIS A 326 33.45 -35.27 1.39
C HIS A 326 32.08 -34.60 1.38
N ARG A 327 31.05 -35.36 1.74
CA ARG A 327 29.67 -34.90 1.86
C ARG A 327 29.42 -34.29 3.23
N ARG A 328 28.39 -33.45 3.34
CA ARG A 328 27.98 -32.83 4.61
C ARG A 328 27.64 -33.85 5.71
N ASP A 329 27.13 -35.03 5.34
CA ASP A 329 26.79 -36.10 6.29
C ASP A 329 28.02 -36.83 6.86
N GLY A 330 29.23 -36.42 6.48
CA GLY A 330 30.49 -37.02 6.88
C GLY A 330 30.92 -38.21 6.02
N THR A 331 30.12 -38.62 5.03
CA THR A 331 30.52 -39.66 4.10
C THR A 331 31.59 -39.16 3.14
N THR A 332 32.53 -40.03 2.79
CA THR A 332 33.55 -39.75 1.77
C THR A 332 33.37 -40.72 0.62
N VAL A 333 33.20 -40.19 -0.58
CA VAL A 333 33.02 -40.97 -1.81
C VAL A 333 34.26 -40.76 -2.68
N GLU A 334 34.95 -41.84 -3.01
CA GLU A 334 36.03 -41.83 -3.98
C GLU A 334 35.48 -42.02 -5.39
N VAL A 335 35.85 -41.11 -6.30
CA VAL A 335 35.37 -41.10 -7.68
C VAL A 335 36.55 -40.91 -8.63
N PRO A 336 36.75 -41.81 -9.62
CA PRO A 336 37.74 -41.59 -10.65
C PRO A 336 37.31 -40.46 -11.58
N PHE A 337 38.22 -39.54 -11.89
CA PHE A 337 37.93 -38.47 -12.84
C PHE A 337 37.83 -39.02 -14.26
N ARG A 338 36.62 -38.99 -14.83
CA ARG A 338 36.37 -39.28 -16.24
C ARG A 338 35.96 -37.99 -16.95
N PRO A 339 36.70 -37.54 -17.98
CA PRO A 339 36.40 -36.30 -18.70
C PRO A 339 35.04 -36.30 -19.40
N ASP A 340 34.49 -37.49 -19.70
CA ASP A 340 33.30 -37.66 -20.52
C ASP A 340 32.17 -38.38 -19.76
N PRO A 341 31.00 -37.75 -19.55
CA PRO A 341 29.81 -38.40 -18.99
C PRO A 341 29.01 -39.22 -20.01
N THR A 342 29.39 -39.27 -21.30
CA THR A 342 28.55 -39.88 -22.36
C THR A 342 28.62 -41.40 -22.48
N ASP A 343 29.53 -42.07 -21.78
CA ASP A 343 29.45 -43.52 -21.60
C ASP A 343 28.33 -43.82 -20.59
N GLY A 344 27.11 -44.07 -21.09
CA GLY A 344 25.87 -44.30 -20.34
C GLY A 344 25.84 -45.49 -19.36
N ALA A 345 27.01 -45.96 -18.91
CA ALA A 345 27.20 -47.06 -17.97
C ALA A 345 27.37 -46.59 -16.50
N THR A 346 27.50 -45.29 -16.21
CA THR A 346 27.66 -44.80 -14.83
C THR A 346 26.95 -43.48 -14.63
N GLN A 347 26.06 -43.39 -13.64
CA GLN A 347 25.39 -42.13 -13.32
C GLN A 347 26.44 -41.07 -12.92
N PRO A 348 26.36 -39.84 -13.45
CA PRO A 348 27.32 -38.80 -13.13
C PRO A 348 27.22 -38.44 -11.65
N VAL A 349 28.34 -38.54 -10.92
CA VAL A 349 28.37 -38.14 -9.51
C VAL A 349 28.29 -36.62 -9.44
N LEU A 350 27.22 -36.13 -8.81
CA LEU A 350 26.96 -34.71 -8.63
C LEU A 350 27.46 -34.24 -7.26
N LEU A 351 28.05 -33.05 -7.22
CA LEU A 351 28.42 -32.30 -6.02
C LEU A 351 27.28 -31.34 -5.68
N TYR A 352 26.96 -31.26 -4.40
CA TYR A 352 25.96 -30.35 -3.85
C TYR A 352 26.63 -29.23 -3.03
N PRO A 353 25.96 -28.07 -2.89
CA PRO A 353 26.34 -27.03 -1.94
C PRO A 353 26.76 -27.57 -0.57
N GLY A 354 27.95 -27.19 -0.09
CA GLY A 354 28.54 -27.68 1.16
C GLY A 354 29.49 -28.87 1.03
N ASP A 355 29.56 -29.53 -0.14
CA ASP A 355 30.52 -30.61 -0.38
C ASP A 355 31.96 -30.10 -0.53
N ILE A 356 32.92 -30.93 -0.15
CA ILE A 356 34.35 -30.69 -0.35
C ILE A 356 34.88 -31.68 -1.38
N LEU A 357 35.42 -31.15 -2.46
CA LEU A 357 36.15 -31.89 -3.49
C LEU A 357 37.65 -31.82 -3.20
N GLU A 358 38.25 -32.94 -2.76
CA GLU A 358 39.68 -33.03 -2.50
C GLU A 358 40.37 -33.85 -3.60
N VAL A 359 41.33 -33.21 -4.28
CA VAL A 359 42.20 -33.88 -5.26
C VAL A 359 43.53 -34.25 -4.61
N LYS A 360 43.83 -35.55 -4.52
CA LYS A 360 45.08 -36.04 -3.92
C LYS A 360 46.29 -35.85 -4.84
N LYS A 361 47.50 -35.93 -4.27
CA LYS A 361 48.74 -35.99 -5.05
C LYS A 361 48.87 -37.35 -5.72
N LYS A 362 49.33 -37.40 -6.97
CA LYS A 362 49.74 -38.65 -7.60
C LYS A 362 50.92 -39.25 -6.82
N PHE A 363 50.74 -40.46 -6.30
CA PHE A 363 51.82 -41.21 -5.68
C PHE A 363 52.85 -41.57 -6.76
N GLN A 364 54.08 -41.07 -6.62
CA GLN A 364 55.19 -41.42 -7.50
C GLN A 364 56.22 -42.19 -6.69
N VAL A 365 56.38 -43.47 -7.00
CA VAL A 365 57.50 -44.26 -6.48
C VAL A 365 58.79 -43.73 -7.10
N ASN A 366 59.70 -43.27 -6.27
CA ASN A 366 61.03 -42.86 -6.72
C ASN A 366 61.87 -44.12 -7.01
N TRP A 367 61.80 -44.61 -8.25
CA TRP A 367 62.55 -45.79 -8.69
C TRP A 367 64.07 -45.62 -8.60
N GLY A 368 64.59 -44.40 -8.60
CA GLY A 368 66.02 -44.15 -8.36
C GLY A 368 66.42 -44.45 -6.91
N LEU A 369 65.57 -44.12 -5.94
CA LEU A 369 65.78 -44.52 -4.54
C LEU A 369 65.62 -46.04 -4.39
N VAL A 370 64.58 -46.63 -4.97
CA VAL A 370 64.33 -48.08 -4.92
C VAL A 370 65.50 -48.85 -5.55
N SER A 371 66.02 -48.41 -6.70
CA SER A 371 67.16 -49.05 -7.34
C SER A 371 68.43 -48.92 -6.51
N THR A 372 68.66 -47.77 -5.88
CA THR A 372 69.82 -47.57 -5.00
C THR A 372 69.77 -48.51 -3.79
N PHE A 373 68.61 -48.64 -3.14
CA PHE A 373 68.41 -49.61 -2.08
C PHE A 373 68.59 -51.05 -2.57
N ALA A 374 68.09 -51.39 -3.76
CA ALA A 374 68.26 -52.71 -4.35
C ALA A 374 69.74 -53.02 -4.65
N TYR A 375 70.49 -52.06 -5.20
CA TYR A 375 71.93 -52.20 -5.46
C TYR A 375 72.74 -52.36 -4.17
N ILE A 376 72.42 -51.61 -3.12
CA ILE A 376 73.06 -51.75 -1.80
C ILE A 376 72.78 -53.13 -1.20
N LEU A 377 71.54 -53.62 -1.29
CA LEU A 377 71.17 -54.96 -0.83
C LEU A 377 71.87 -56.08 -1.62
N ILE A 378 71.88 -56.00 -2.95
CA ILE A 378 72.55 -56.97 -3.82
C ILE A 378 74.06 -56.95 -3.56
N GLY A 379 74.67 -55.77 -3.44
CA GLY A 379 76.08 -55.62 -3.10
C GLY A 379 76.42 -56.18 -1.71
N GLY A 380 75.57 -55.94 -0.71
CA GLY A 380 75.73 -56.47 0.63
C GLY A 380 75.61 -58.00 0.71
N ILE A 381 74.66 -58.59 -0.02
CA ILE A 381 74.51 -60.06 -0.12
C ILE A 381 75.72 -60.67 -0.83
N SER A 382 76.22 -60.04 -1.89
CA SER A 382 77.41 -60.51 -2.62
C SER A 382 78.67 -60.46 -1.75
N LEU A 383 78.79 -59.46 -0.87
CA LEU A 383 79.87 -59.37 0.12
C LEU A 383 79.79 -60.51 1.16
N ILE A 384 78.59 -60.83 1.64
CA ILE A 384 78.38 -61.90 2.64
C ILE A 384 78.69 -63.27 2.04
N VAL A 385 78.24 -63.55 0.80
CA VAL A 385 78.51 -64.83 0.12
C VAL A 385 80.01 -65.04 -0.13
N ASN A 386 80.76 -63.98 -0.45
CA ASN A 386 82.22 -64.04 -0.62
C ASN A 386 83.00 -64.21 0.70
N LEU A 387 82.39 -63.95 1.85
CA LEU A 387 83.01 -64.17 3.17
C LEU A 387 82.73 -65.57 3.74
N THR A 388 81.80 -66.31 3.14
CA THR A 388 81.38 -67.66 3.58
C THR A 388 81.87 -68.82 2.70
N ASN A 389 82.51 -68.53 1.56
CA ASN A 389 83.30 -69.47 0.75
C ASN A 389 84.78 -69.20 0.97
#